data_AF-W4L8Y9-F1
#
_entry.id   AF-W4L8Y9-F1
#
_cell.length_a   1.000
_cell.length_b   1.000
_cell.length_c   1.000
_cell.angle_alpha   90.00
_cell.angle_beta   90.00
_cell.angle_gamma   90.00
#
_symmetry.space_group_name_H-M   'P 1'
#
loop_
_entity.id
_entity.type
_entity.pdbx_description
1 polymer ?
#
loop_
_entity_poly.entity_id
_entity_poly.type
_entity_poly.pdbx_seq_one_letter_code
_entity_poly.pdbx_strand_id
1 'polypeptide(L)'
;MVFPGTCGIMLAADARYSQVHRWHLMKLRPEEEPLVTSDLIQNLTFSGTKEALREGIRALREAGFSQFAAHIRYGQDAMLEEWAEVLSGV
;
A
#
# COMPACT_ATOMS: atom_id res chain seq x y z
N MET A 1 25.66 -1.03 -11.63
CA MET A 1 25.84 -0.39 -12.96
C MET A 1 24.55 -0.68 -13.72
N VAL A 2 23.52 0.17 -13.77
CA VAL A 2 23.33 1.55 -14.33
C VAL A 2 22.38 2.33 -13.38
N PHE A 3 22.83 3.36 -12.67
CA PHE A 3 22.75 4.82 -12.91
C PHE A 3 21.47 5.53 -12.37
N PRO A 4 21.59 6.80 -11.93
CA PRO A 4 20.60 7.54 -11.15
C PRO A 4 19.49 8.11 -12.05
N GLY A 5 18.27 8.18 -11.50
CA GLY A 5 17.19 9.04 -12.00
C GLY A 5 16.51 8.54 -13.27
N THR A 6 15.21 8.24 -13.15
CA THR A 6 14.26 7.90 -14.22
C THR A 6 14.32 6.47 -14.75
N CYS A 7 13.32 5.68 -14.34
CA CYS A 7 12.92 4.45 -15.02
C CYS A 7 12.63 4.78 -16.50
N GLY A 8 13.31 4.10 -17.42
CA GLY A 8 13.34 4.40 -18.86
C GLY A 8 12.08 4.06 -19.64
N ILE A 9 10.92 4.53 -19.20
CA ILE A 9 9.68 4.48 -19.96
C ILE A 9 9.53 5.82 -20.70
N MET A 10 9.63 5.79 -22.03
CA MET A 10 9.29 6.91 -22.90
C MET A 10 7.81 7.24 -22.73
N LEU A 11 7.51 8.27 -21.95
CA LEU A 11 6.16 8.81 -21.80
C LEU A 11 5.95 9.86 -22.91
N ALA A 12 4.86 9.74 -23.68
CA ALA A 12 4.51 10.72 -24.71
C ALA A 12 4.42 12.14 -24.13
N ALA A 13 4.76 13.16 -24.94
CA ALA A 13 4.91 14.55 -24.49
C ALA A 13 3.62 15.17 -23.91
N ASP A 14 2.46 14.57 -24.16
CA ASP A 14 1.13 14.95 -23.70
C ASP A 14 0.57 14.05 -22.57
N ALA A 15 1.37 13.12 -22.04
CA ALA A 15 0.88 12.13 -21.09
C ALA A 15 0.50 12.77 -19.74
N ARG A 16 -0.80 13.08 -19.61
CA ARG A 16 -1.49 13.57 -18.40
C ARG A 16 -1.18 12.76 -17.13
N TYR A 17 -0.77 11.50 -17.29
CA TYR A 17 -0.45 10.57 -16.19
C TYR A 17 1.05 10.28 -16.03
N SER A 18 1.91 11.00 -16.75
CA SER A 18 3.37 10.78 -16.73
C SER A 18 4.01 11.03 -15.36
N GLN A 19 3.41 11.90 -14.54
CA GLN A 19 3.89 12.17 -13.18
C GLN A 19 3.62 10.99 -12.25
N VAL A 20 2.41 10.44 -12.31
CA VAL A 20 1.97 9.29 -11.51
C VAL A 20 2.83 8.06 -11.80
N HIS A 21 3.12 7.81 -13.08
CA HIS A 21 4.02 6.74 -13.49
C HIS A 21 5.45 6.95 -12.99
N ARG A 22 5.99 8.18 -13.10
CA ARG A 22 7.33 8.52 -12.56
C ARG A 22 7.42 8.31 -11.05
N TRP A 23 6.33 8.52 -10.33
CA TRP A 23 6.25 8.30 -8.89
C TRP A 23 5.86 6.88 -8.50
N HIS A 24 5.69 5.97 -9.47
CA HIS A 24 5.24 4.59 -9.25
C HIS A 24 3.95 4.51 -8.44
N LEU A 25 3.04 5.48 -8.60
CA LEU A 25 1.80 5.58 -7.82
C LEU A 25 2.02 5.72 -6.29
N MET A 26 3.24 6.08 -5.86
CA MET A 26 3.59 6.18 -4.43
C MET A 26 3.51 7.60 -3.87
N LYS A 27 3.11 8.58 -4.68
CA LYS A 27 2.96 9.99 -4.26
C LYS A 27 1.61 10.55 -4.66
N LEU A 28 1.00 11.26 -3.72
CA LEU A 28 -0.16 12.10 -3.97
C LEU A 28 0.28 13.35 -4.73
N ARG A 29 -0.59 13.79 -5.64
CA ARG A 29 -0.53 15.14 -6.21
C ARG A 29 -1.06 16.14 -5.17
N PRO A 30 -0.62 17.41 -5.19
CA PRO A 30 -1.12 18.41 -4.24
C PRO A 30 -2.65 18.55 -4.22
N GLU A 31 -3.31 18.38 -5.37
CA GLU A 31 -4.77 18.40 -5.46
C GLU A 31 -5.47 17.15 -4.88
N GLU A 32 -4.73 16.06 -4.64
CA GLU A 32 -5.24 14.82 -4.04
C GLU A 32 -5.11 14.83 -2.51
N GLU A 33 -4.15 15.56 -1.94
CA GLU A 33 -3.93 15.61 -0.48
C GLU A 33 -5.20 15.96 0.31
N PRO A 34 -6.03 16.95 -0.08
CA PRO A 34 -7.26 17.27 0.65
C PRO A 34 -8.33 16.18 0.56
N LEU A 35 -8.24 15.28 -0.43
CA LEU A 35 -9.19 14.18 -0.63
C LEU A 35 -8.86 12.96 0.23
N VAL A 36 -7.61 12.83 0.69
CA VAL A 36 -7.16 11.73 1.53
C VAL A 36 -7.47 12.02 2.99
N THR A 37 -8.75 11.84 3.35
CA THR A 37 -9.25 12.01 4.71
C THR A 37 -8.88 10.83 5.61
N SER A 38 -9.00 10.99 6.93
CA SER A 38 -8.85 9.90 7.91
C SER A 38 -9.78 8.72 7.59
N ASP A 39 -11.03 9.03 7.25
CA ASP A 39 -12.06 8.03 6.97
C ASP A 39 -11.74 7.27 5.69
N LEU A 40 -11.17 7.95 4.68
CA LEU A 40 -10.70 7.29 3.47
C LEU A 40 -9.57 6.31 3.78
N ILE A 41 -8.56 6.76 4.55
CA ILE A 41 -7.41 5.92 4.92
C ILE A 41 -7.88 4.69 5.71
N GLN A 42 -8.77 4.88 6.69
CA GLN A 42 -9.27 3.81 7.54
C GLN A 42 -10.04 2.75 6.76
N ASN A 43 -10.80 3.15 5.73
CA ASN A 43 -11.66 2.22 4.98
C ASN A 43 -10.98 1.60 3.75
N LEU A 44 -9.96 2.26 3.17
CA LEU A 44 -9.34 1.82 1.92
C LEU A 44 -7.90 1.33 2.07
N THR A 45 -7.33 1.36 3.28
CA THR A 45 -5.99 0.84 3.54
C THR A 45 -6.02 -0.18 4.67
N PHE A 46 -5.05 -1.10 4.67
CA PHE A 46 -4.85 -2.04 5.76
C PHE A 46 -3.82 -1.46 6.75
N SER A 47 -4.21 -0.38 7.42
CA SER A 47 -3.36 0.40 8.35
C SER A 47 -4.02 0.53 9.71
N GLY A 48 -3.26 0.39 10.80
CA GLY A 48 -3.80 0.53 12.16
C GLY A 48 -2.93 -0.15 13.21
N THR A 49 -3.48 -0.30 14.41
CA THR A 49 -2.87 -1.13 15.47
C THR A 49 -2.99 -2.61 15.11
N LYS A 50 -2.20 -3.48 15.74
CA LYS A 50 -2.27 -4.93 15.53
C LYS A 50 -3.69 -5.46 15.74
N GLU A 51 -4.38 -4.98 16.78
CA GLU A 51 -5.75 -5.37 17.12
C GLU A 51 -6.75 -4.97 16.03
N ALA A 52 -6.63 -3.74 15.50
CA ALA A 52 -7.49 -3.27 14.43
C ALA A 52 -7.28 -4.08 13.13
N LEU A 53 -6.02 -4.39 12.81
CA LEU A 53 -5.69 -5.22 11.65
C LEU A 53 -6.27 -6.64 11.80
N ARG A 54 -6.12 -7.25 12.98
CA ARG A 54 -6.70 -8.58 13.27
C ARG A 54 -8.21 -8.59 13.10
N GLU A 55 -8.89 -7.56 13.60
CA GLU A 55 -10.32 -7.43 13.43
C GLU A 55 -10.73 -7.32 11.96
N GLY A 56 -9.98 -6.55 11.15
CA GLY A 56 -10.17 -6.51 9.70
C GLY A 56 -10.01 -7.88 9.04
N ILE A 57 -9.01 -8.69 9.44
CA ILE A 57 -8.81 -10.04 8.88
C ILE A 57 -9.98 -10.97 9.27
N ARG A 58 -10.48 -10.88 10.50
CA ARG A 58 -11.66 -11.67 10.94
C ARG A 58 -12.90 -11.27 10.16
N ALA A 59 -13.13 -9.98 9.95
CA ALA A 59 -14.24 -9.49 9.13
C ALA A 59 -14.16 -10.00 7.68
N LEU A 60 -12.96 -10.06 7.08
CA LEU A 60 -12.76 -10.70 5.78
C LEU A 60 -13.14 -12.19 5.81
N ARG A 61 -12.73 -12.92 6.84
CA ARG A 61 -13.11 -14.34 7.00
C ARG A 61 -14.63 -14.50 7.12
N GLU A 62 -15.29 -13.67 7.90
CA GLU A 62 -16.76 -13.67 8.05
C GLU A 62 -17.48 -13.33 6.75
N ALA A 63 -16.90 -12.46 5.92
CA ALA A 63 -17.39 -12.15 4.58
C ALA A 63 -17.14 -13.27 3.56
N GLY A 64 -16.49 -14.38 3.95
CA GLY A 64 -16.29 -15.56 3.11
C GLY A 64 -14.96 -15.58 2.35
N PHE A 65 -14.03 -14.67 2.64
CA PHE A 65 -12.68 -14.73 2.09
C PHE A 65 -11.88 -15.85 2.76
N SER A 66 -11.15 -16.62 1.96
CA SER A 66 -10.37 -17.79 2.43
C SER A 66 -8.86 -17.55 2.48
N GLN A 67 -8.37 -16.45 1.93
CA GLN A 67 -6.95 -16.14 1.86
C GLN A 67 -6.70 -14.65 2.14
N PHE A 68 -5.63 -14.38 2.89
CA PHE A 68 -5.09 -13.05 3.12
C PHE A 68 -3.61 -13.06 2.72
N ALA A 69 -3.19 -12.06 1.95
CA ALA A 69 -1.81 -11.91 1.51
C ALA A 69 -1.34 -10.47 1.73
N ALA A 70 -0.13 -10.32 2.25
CA ALA A 70 0.54 -9.03 2.41
C ALA A 70 1.87 -9.05 1.65
N HIS A 71 2.23 -7.91 1.05
CA HIS A 71 3.49 -7.76 0.33
C HIS A 71 4.59 -7.29 1.29
N ILE A 72 5.66 -8.08 1.40
CA ILE A 72 6.89 -7.69 2.11
C ILE A 72 7.77 -6.86 1.19
N ARG A 73 8.08 -5.63 1.58
CA ARG A 73 8.92 -4.73 0.77
C ARG A 73 10.40 -5.07 0.89
N TYR A 74 11.15 -4.82 -0.18
CA TYR A 74 12.60 -4.94 -0.15
C TYR A 74 13.24 -4.04 0.92
N GLY A 75 14.21 -4.57 1.67
CA GLY A 75 14.93 -3.85 2.71
C GLY A 75 14.09 -3.53 3.96
N GLN A 76 12.98 -4.23 4.16
CA GLN A 76 12.12 -4.13 5.34
C GLN A 76 12.08 -5.49 6.06
N ASP A 77 13.26 -5.91 6.55
CA ASP A 77 13.44 -7.28 7.01
C ASP A 77 12.52 -7.64 8.18
N ALA A 78 12.27 -6.71 9.11
CA ALA A 78 11.36 -6.90 10.25
C ALA A 78 9.87 -7.02 9.88
N MET A 79 9.49 -6.67 8.65
CA MET A 79 8.09 -6.65 8.22
C MET A 79 7.50 -8.06 8.19
N LEU A 80 8.32 -9.09 7.95
CA LEU A 80 7.86 -10.47 7.98
C LEU A 80 7.39 -10.84 9.39
N GLU A 81 8.20 -10.52 10.40
CA GLU A 81 7.94 -10.80 11.81
C GLU A 81 6.75 -9.99 12.34
N GLU A 82 6.63 -8.73 11.92
CA GLU A 82 5.47 -7.88 12.26
C GLU A 82 4.16 -8.47 11.72
N TRP A 83 4.15 -8.92 10.46
CA TRP A 83 2.98 -9.61 9.90
C TRP A 83 2.72 -10.96 10.56
N ALA A 84 3.76 -11.74 10.86
CA ALA A 84 3.63 -13.00 11.58
C ALA A 84 2.97 -12.78 12.96
N GLU A 85 3.36 -11.73 13.67
CA GLU A 85 2.75 -11.37 14.95
C GLU A 85 1.27 -11.02 14.80
N VAL A 86 0.89 -10.19 13.82
CA VAL A 86 -0.53 -9.89 13.53
C VAL A 86 -1.31 -11.18 13.24
N LEU A 87 -0.80 -12.01 12.33
CA LEU A 87 -1.45 -13.23 11.85
C LEU A 87 -1.57 -14.33 12.91
N SER A 88 -0.69 -14.37 13.90
CA SER A 88 -0.77 -15.33 15.01
C SER A 88 -2.04 -15.18 15.89
N GLY A 89 -2.76 -14.06 15.77
CA GLY A 89 -3.93 -13.74 16.60
C GLY A 89 -5.27 -13.81 15.87
N VAL A 90 -5.35 -14.44 14.69
CA VAL A 90 -6.57 -14.53 13.84
C VAL A 90 -6.88 -15.93 13.37
#